data_AF-A0A536SX22-F1
#
_entry.id   AF-A0A536SX22-F1
#
_cell.length_a   1.000
_cell.length_b   1.000
_cell.length_c   1.000
_cell.angle_alpha   90.00
_cell.angle_beta   90.00
_cell.angle_gamma   90.00
#
_symmetry.space_group_name_H-M   'P 1'
#
loop_
_entity.id
_entity.type
_entity.pdbx_description
1 polymer ?
#
loop_
_entity_poly.entity_id
_entity_poly.type
_entity_poly.pdbx_seq_one_letter_code
_entity_poly.pdbx_strand_id
1 'polypeptide(L)' 'MAVITLYRQTIQEAARAAGGTAALSARLDVSAATVERWLSGERLPPTRYFLLAVDILHEAQGDRAREPGAG' A
#
# COMPACT_ATOMS: atom_id res chain seq x y z
N MET A 1 4.11 -19.74 -5.56
CA MET A 1 4.75 -18.51 -6.07
C MET A 1 3.79 -17.34 -6.29
N ALA A 2 2.54 -17.54 -6.75
CA ALA A 2 1.61 -16.44 -7.06
C ALA A 2 1.22 -15.52 -5.87
N VAL A 3 1.04 -16.08 -4.67
CA VAL A 3 0.58 -15.31 -3.48
C VAL A 3 1.63 -14.30 -3.01
N ILE A 4 2.92 -14.64 -3.04
CA ILE A 4 4.00 -13.73 -2.66
C ILE A 4 4.02 -12.50 -3.57
N THR A 5 3.79 -12.72 -4.87
CA THR A 5 3.71 -11.65 -5.87
C THR A 5 2.53 -10.71 -5.61
N LEU A 6 1.36 -11.24 -5.27
CA LEU A 6 0.18 -10.44 -4.94
C LEU A 6 0.43 -9.52 -3.74
N TYR A 7 0.93 -10.07 -2.62
CA TYR A 7 1.19 -9.28 -1.41
C TYR A 7 2.19 -8.16 -1.70
N ARG A 8 3.29 -8.48 -2.41
CA ARG A 8 4.31 -7.50 -2.77
C ARG A 8 3.76 -6.39 -3.66
N GLN A 9 2.99 -6.75 -4.69
CA GLN A 9 2.38 -5.79 -5.62
C GLN A 9 1.39 -4.89 -4.90
N THR A 10 0.53 -5.45 -4.03
CA THR A 10 -0.43 -4.64 -3.25
C THR A 10 0.29 -3.64 -2.35
N ILE A 11 1.34 -4.04 -1.63
CA ILE A 11 2.13 -3.10 -0.82
C ILE A 11 2.82 -2.04 -1.70
N GLN A 12 3.35 -2.44 -2.86
CA GLN A 12 4.01 -1.52 -3.78
C GLN A 12 3.04 -0.46 -4.33
N GLU A 13 1.85 -0.86 -4.75
CA GLU A 13 0.84 0.07 -5.23
C GLU A 13 0.28 0.94 -4.10
N ALA A 14 0.06 0.38 -2.91
CA ALA A 14 -0.34 1.16 -1.74
C ALA A 14 0.72 2.20 -1.35
N ALA A 15 2.00 1.87 -1.49
CA ALA A 15 3.09 2.82 -1.28
C ALA A 15 3.03 3.96 -2.29
N ARG A 16 2.82 3.66 -3.57
CA ARG A 16 2.64 4.71 -4.60
C ARG A 16 1.43 5.59 -4.30
N ALA A 17 0.29 5.00 -3.97
CA ALA A 17 -0.95 5.70 -3.64
C ALA A 17 -0.80 6.58 -2.39
N ALA A 18 -0.05 6.14 -1.38
CA ALA A 18 0.20 6.89 -0.16
C ALA A 18 1.24 8.03 -0.33
N GLY A 19 1.95 8.12 -1.46
CA GLY A 19 3.01 9.10 -1.68
C GLY A 19 4.44 8.60 -1.32
N GLY A 20 4.63 7.29 -1.21
CA GLY A 20 5.91 6.61 -1.03
C GLY A 20 5.96 5.69 0.20
N THR A 21 7.08 4.97 0.36
CA THR A 21 7.30 4.02 1.48
C THR A 21 7.18 4.68 2.85
N ALA A 22 7.72 5.89 3.01
CA ALA A 22 7.67 6.62 4.29
C ALA A 22 6.23 6.95 4.70
N ALA A 23 5.44 7.48 3.76
CA ALA A 23 4.04 7.82 3.99
C ALA A 23 3.19 6.56 4.26
N LEU A 24 3.41 5.48 3.51
CA LEU A 24 2.75 4.20 3.79
C LEU A 24 3.10 3.67 5.18
N SER A 25 4.37 3.74 5.58
CA SER A 25 4.82 3.26 6.89
C SER A 25 4.14 4.02 8.04
N ALA A 26 3.97 5.34 7.89
CA ALA A 26 3.24 6.15 8.85
C ALA A 26 1.75 5.79 8.90
N ARG A 27 1.11 5.58 7.73
CA ARG A 27 -0.31 5.19 7.66
C ARG A 27 -0.58 3.80 8.25
N LEU A 28 0.36 2.87 8.11
CA LEU A 28 0.25 1.52 8.63
C LEU A 28 0.76 1.38 10.08
N ASP A 29 1.26 2.45 10.68
CA ASP A 29 1.90 2.47 12.00
C ASP A 29 2.99 1.39 12.14
N VAL A 30 3.91 1.35 11.18
CA VAL A 30 5.08 0.45 11.17
C VAL A 30 6.32 1.21 10.73
N SER A 31 7.51 0.66 11.00
CA SER A 31 8.75 1.26 10.51
C SER A 31 8.90 1.14 8.98
N ALA A 32 9.53 2.12 8.35
CA ALA A 32 9.86 2.07 6.91
C ALA A 32 10.66 0.82 6.54
N ALA A 33 11.60 0.40 7.39
CA ALA A 33 12.35 -0.85 7.21
C ALA A 33 11.44 -2.09 7.18
N THR A 34 10.30 -2.07 7.87
CA THR A 34 9.33 -3.16 7.82
C THR A 34 8.62 -3.23 6.47
N VAL A 35 8.24 -2.07 5.93
CA VAL A 35 7.65 -1.97 4.58
C VAL A 35 8.65 -2.40 3.51
N GLU A 36 9.91 -1.97 3.62
CA GLU A 36 10.98 -2.37 2.68
C GLU A 36 11.19 -3.89 2.65
N ARG A 37 11.16 -4.57 3.80
CA ARG A 37 11.24 -6.05 3.85
C ARG A 37 10.04 -6.74 3.18
N TRP A 38 8.87 -6.09 3.18
CA TRP A 38 7.70 -6.60 2.45
C TRP A 38 7.84 -6.38 0.95
N LEU A 39 8.36 -5.23 0.54
CA LEU A 39 8.60 -4.88 -0.86
C LEU A 39 9.73 -5.69 -1.50
N SER A 40 10.75 -6.08 -0.73
CA SER A 40 11.83 -6.95 -1.20
C SER A 40 11.41 -8.42 -1.30
N GLY A 41 10.30 -8.80 -0.67
CA GLY A 41 9.86 -10.19 -0.55
C GLY A 41 10.62 -10.99 0.51
N GLU A 42 11.53 -10.36 1.27
CA GLU A 42 12.23 -10.98 2.40
C GLU A 42 11.24 -11.46 3.47
N ARG A 43 10.13 -10.75 3.65
CA ARG A 43 9.06 -11.12 4.57
C ARG A 43 7.70 -10.84 3.95
N LEU A 44 6.71 -11.69 4.22
CA LEU A 44 5.33 -11.37 3.88
C LEU A 44 4.68 -10.44 4.93
N PRO A 45 3.86 -9.47 4.50
CA PRO A 45 3.04 -8.72 5.42
C PRO A 45 2.02 -9.66 6.08
N PRO A 46 1.81 -9.56 7.40
CA PRO A 46 0.64 -10.15 8.04
C PRO A 46 -0.66 -9.69 7.37
N THR A 47 -1.66 -10.55 7.33
CA THR A 47 -2.94 -10.30 6.62
C THR A 47 -3.58 -8.96 6.98
N ARG A 48 -3.55 -8.54 8.25
CA ARG A 48 -4.09 -7.24 8.67
C ARG A 48 -3.48 -6.05 7.91
N TYR A 49 -2.17 -6.07 7.65
CA TYR A 49 -1.50 -4.97 6.94
C TYR A 49 -1.73 -5.05 5.43
N PHE A 50 -1.90 -6.26 4.91
CA PHE A 50 -2.33 -6.43 3.52
C PHE A 50 -3.73 -5.84 3.31
N LEU A 51 -4.68 -6.11 4.21
CA LEU A 51 -6.03 -5.55 4.11
C LEU A 51 -6.03 -4.02 4.23
N LEU A 52 -5.25 -3.45 5.17
CA LEU A 52 -5.09 -2.00 5.27
C LEU A 52 -4.48 -1.39 3.99
N ALA A 53 -3.52 -2.06 3.36
CA ALA A 53 -2.98 -1.61 2.08
C ALA A 53 -4.02 -1.64 0.95
N VAL A 54 -4.93 -2.63 0.95
CA VAL A 54 -6.07 -2.67 0.02
C VAL A 54 -7.03 -1.49 0.28
N ASP A 55 -7.31 -1.15 1.54
CA ASP A 55 -8.16 -0.01 1.87
C ASP A 55 -7.56 1.31 1.37
N ILE A 56 -6.25 1.51 1.54
CA ILE A 56 -5.52 2.67 1.01
C ILE A 56 -5.68 2.80 -0.52
N LEU A 57 -5.66 1.67 -1.23
CA LEU A 57 -5.86 1.66 -2.68
C LEU A 57 -7.28 2.04 -3.08
N HIS A 58 -8.30 1.56 -2.35
CA HIS A 58 -9.69 1.93 -2.60
C HIS A 58 -9.95 3.41 -2.32
N GLU A 59 -9.38 3.96 -1.25
CA GLU A 59 -9.47 5.39 -0.95
C GLU A 59 -8.88 6.26 -2.08
N ALA A 60 -7.69 5.90 -2.58
CA ALA A 60 -7.05 6.62 -3.68
C ALA A 60 -7.85 6.58 -4.99
N GLN A 61 -8.60 5.50 -5.22
CA GLN A 61 -9.53 5.40 -6.36
C GLN A 61 -10.78 6.27 -6.16
N GLY A 62 -11.31 6.32 -4.94
CA GLY A 62 -12.44 7.19 -4.59
C GLY A 62 -12.11 8.67 -4.71
N ASP A 63 -10.90 9.07 -4.34
CA ASP A 63 -10.40 10.44 -4.49
C ASP A 63 -10.31 10.85 -5.97
N ARG A 64 -9.73 9.99 -6.82
CA ARG A 64 -9.65 10.21 -8.27
C ARG A 64 -11.04 10.27 -8.95
N ALA A 65 -12.01 9.49 -8.48
CA ALA A 65 -13.37 9.54 -9.01
C ALA A 65 -14.13 10.83 -8.59
N ARG A 66 -13.67 11.51 -7.54
CA ARG A 66 -14.26 12.74 -7.01
C ARG A 66 -13.72 14.02 -7.66
N GLU A 67 -12.82 13.91 -8.63
CA GLU A 67 -12.51 15.00 -9.57
C GLU A 67 -13.40 14.97 -10.84
N PRO A 68 -14.66 15.42 -10.80
CA PRO A 68 -15.33 15.97 -11.96
C PRO A 68 -15.57 17.48 -11.78
N GLY A 69 -14.89 18.29 -12.60
CA GLY A 69 -15.22 19.69 -12.83
C GLY A 69 -14.59 20.70 -11.88
N ALA A 70 -13.36 21.11 -12.16
CA ALA A 70 -13.00 22.51 -11.96
C ALA A 70 -13.70 23.31 -13.08
N GLY A 71 -14.57 24.24 -12.68
CA GLY A 71 -15.52 24.96 -13.54
C GLY A 71 -14.92 25.89 -14.57
#